data_AF-A0A316AX46-F1
#
_entry.id   AF-A0A316AX46-F1
#
_cell.length_a   1.000
_cell.length_b   1.000
_cell.length_c   1.000
_cell.angle_alpha   90.00
_cell.angle_beta   90.00
_cell.angle_gamma   90.00
#
_symmetry.space_group_name_H-M   'P 1'
#
loop_
_entity.id
_entity.type
_entity.pdbx_description
1 polymer ?
#
loop_
_entity_poly.entity_id
_entity_poly.type
_entity_poly.pdbx_seq_one_letter_code
_entity_poly.pdbx_strand_id
1 'polypeptide(L)'
;MDEKNKTIASTFNTKVRTSWVWLVLAITVGLTALFYFSQKPQVIVYASYTKALADYRLQEAHVMRLMDRVRVGLDGDTVAVQAQSMTLREMAVSFSRDVDRLRNEGVRVPSHEMVNRFEKEVLGKVASLRRYAHRRTEWFEKCKSLERGVADLQNLEVRNSIRNSLQNARSGSIVYVVHDMESLPDSTRESMAKLYDENEELALAWRSFDNDMAAAYSEDLARFFQEESLDEMSLKSRIPMAFYFLSLVLLLSTFFFALYSRR
;
A
#
# COMPACT_ATOMS: atom_id res chain seq x y z
N MET A 1 28.06 -76.83 0.72
CA MET A 1 26.66 -76.44 0.49
C MET A 1 26.19 -75.66 1.72
N ASP A 2 26.54 -74.38 1.83
CA ASP A 2 26.13 -73.52 2.96
C ASP A 2 25.75 -72.12 2.48
N GLU A 3 24.89 -72.08 1.46
CA GLU A 3 24.17 -70.88 1.07
C GLU A 3 22.69 -71.08 1.36
N LYS A 4 22.27 -70.85 2.60
CA LYS A 4 20.87 -70.57 2.93
C LYS A 4 20.81 -69.95 4.32
N ASN A 5 20.24 -68.75 4.39
CA ASN A 5 19.93 -67.97 5.60
C ASN A 5 20.94 -66.91 6.05
N LYS A 6 21.54 -66.15 5.11
CA LYS A 6 21.86 -64.74 5.42
C LYS A 6 20.55 -63.97 5.41
N THR A 7 19.95 -63.83 6.60
CA THR A 7 18.71 -63.08 6.85
C THR A 7 18.86 -61.69 6.28
N ILE A 8 17.84 -61.18 5.56
CA ILE A 8 17.81 -59.83 4.98
C ILE A 8 18.23 -58.78 6.01
N ALA A 9 17.85 -58.97 7.29
CA ALA A 9 18.25 -58.16 8.43
C ALA A 9 19.77 -58.07 8.66
N SER A 10 20.53 -59.15 8.44
CA SER A 10 21.99 -59.18 8.60
C SER A 10 22.71 -58.41 7.50
N THR A 11 22.23 -58.52 6.26
CA THR A 11 22.73 -57.79 5.08
C THR A 11 22.36 -56.30 5.17
N PHE A 12 21.19 -55.99 5.72
CA PHE A 12 20.75 -54.61 5.99
C PHE A 12 21.61 -53.98 7.09
N ASN A 13 21.85 -54.67 8.22
CA ASN A 13 22.68 -54.16 9.31
C ASN A 13 24.15 -53.95 8.92
N THR A 14 24.71 -54.78 8.02
CA THR A 14 26.09 -54.58 7.53
C THR A 14 26.20 -53.49 6.47
N LYS A 15 25.23 -53.35 5.55
CA LYS A 15 25.23 -52.25 4.56
C LYS A 15 24.87 -50.89 5.14
N VAL A 16 23.93 -50.80 6.09
CA VAL A 16 23.49 -49.54 6.72
C VAL A 16 24.55 -48.94 7.64
N ARG A 17 25.49 -49.75 8.15
CA ARG A 17 26.62 -49.26 8.98
C ARG A 17 27.71 -48.56 8.17
N THR A 18 27.64 -48.60 6.84
CA THR A 18 28.60 -47.94 5.96
C THR A 18 28.28 -46.45 5.88
N SER A 19 29.23 -45.57 6.26
CA SER A 19 29.06 -44.10 6.22
C SER A 19 28.57 -43.56 4.87
N TRP A 20 28.81 -44.31 3.80
CA TRP A 20 28.36 -44.01 2.44
C TRP A 20 26.84 -44.08 2.23
N VAL A 21 26.12 -44.96 2.92
CA VAL A 21 24.65 -45.02 2.84
C VAL A 21 24.03 -43.76 3.43
N TRP A 22 24.59 -43.27 4.54
CA TRP A 22 24.18 -42.01 5.15
C TRP A 22 24.48 -40.80 4.26
N LEU A 23 25.59 -40.81 3.51
CA LEU A 23 25.90 -39.77 2.53
C LEU A 23 24.84 -39.72 1.41
N VAL A 24 24.53 -40.86 0.79
CA VAL A 24 23.51 -40.93 -0.27
C VAL A 24 22.15 -40.47 0.25
N LEU A 25 21.78 -40.90 1.46
CA LEU A 25 20.52 -40.52 2.10
C LEU A 25 20.48 -39.03 2.45
N ALA A 26 21.59 -38.45 2.91
CA ALA A 26 21.69 -37.00 3.15
C ALA A 26 21.57 -36.19 1.84
N ILE A 27 22.19 -36.65 0.75
CA ILE A 27 22.12 -35.99 -0.56
C ILE A 27 20.70 -36.06 -1.13
N THR A 28 20.02 -37.21 -1.01
CA THR A 28 18.63 -37.33 -1.49
C THR A 28 17.65 -36.48 -0.69
N VAL A 29 17.83 -36.38 0.63
CA VAL A 29 17.07 -35.44 1.47
C VAL A 29 17.36 -33.98 1.07
N GLY A 30 18.62 -33.65 0.81
CA GLY A 30 19.00 -32.31 0.33
C GLY A 30 18.37 -31.95 -1.02
N LEU A 31 18.39 -32.87 -1.98
CA LEU A 31 17.76 -32.71 -3.30
C LEU A 31 16.24 -32.55 -3.20
N THR A 32 15.57 -33.35 -2.35
CA THR A 32 14.12 -33.23 -2.14
C THR A 32 13.74 -31.92 -1.46
N ALA A 33 14.52 -31.46 -0.47
CA ALA A 33 14.31 -30.16 0.14
C ALA A 33 14.50 -29.01 -0.87
N LEU A 34 15.58 -29.03 -1.66
CA LEU A 34 15.84 -28.05 -2.73
C LEU A 34 14.72 -28.03 -3.78
N PHE A 35 14.22 -29.21 -4.17
CA PHE A 35 13.12 -29.33 -5.10
C PHE A 35 11.82 -28.73 -4.54
N TYR A 36 11.51 -29.01 -3.28
CA TYR A 36 10.36 -28.42 -2.60
C TYR A 36 10.44 -26.89 -2.52
N PHE A 37 11.60 -26.33 -2.15
CA PHE A 37 11.81 -24.88 -2.14
C PHE A 37 11.74 -24.25 -3.54
N SER A 38 12.24 -24.94 -4.56
CA SER A 38 12.17 -24.48 -5.96
C SER A 38 10.74 -24.29 -6.46
N GLN A 39 9.78 -25.06 -5.94
CA GLN A 39 8.39 -25.05 -6.40
C GLN A 39 7.56 -23.91 -5.80
N LYS A 40 8.02 -23.22 -4.74
CA LYS A 40 7.22 -22.16 -4.10
C LYS A 40 7.08 -20.93 -5.02
N PRO A 41 5.87 -20.47 -5.36
CA PRO A 41 5.64 -19.36 -6.29
C PRO A 41 5.75 -17.96 -5.63
N GLN A 42 6.63 -17.79 -4.65
CA GLN A 42 6.66 -16.57 -3.81
C GLN A 42 6.99 -15.26 -4.60
N VAL A 43 7.82 -15.32 -5.64
CA VAL A 43 8.05 -14.18 -6.56
C VAL A 43 6.75 -13.59 -7.14
N ILE A 44 5.77 -14.44 -7.50
CA ILE A 44 4.47 -13.99 -8.05
C ILE A 44 3.66 -13.28 -6.95
N VAL A 45 3.78 -13.77 -5.71
CA VAL A 45 3.14 -13.20 -4.53
C VAL A 45 3.68 -11.78 -4.30
N TYR A 46 4.98 -11.56 -4.17
CA TYR A 46 5.50 -10.21 -3.91
C TYR A 46 5.24 -9.20 -5.04
N ALA A 47 5.24 -9.66 -6.29
CA ALA A 47 4.87 -8.82 -7.43
C ALA A 47 3.40 -8.35 -7.35
N SER A 48 2.48 -9.19 -6.86
CA SER A 48 1.08 -8.79 -6.70
C SER A 48 0.89 -7.74 -5.60
N TYR A 49 1.63 -7.80 -4.49
CA TYR A 49 1.58 -6.77 -3.44
C TYR A 49 2.18 -5.44 -3.89
N THR A 50 3.29 -5.48 -4.65
CA THR A 50 3.86 -4.28 -5.26
C THR A 50 2.84 -3.61 -6.19
N LYS A 51 2.13 -4.42 -7.00
CA LYS A 51 1.05 -3.93 -7.86
C LYS A 51 -0.10 -3.34 -7.04
N ALA A 52 -0.56 -4.01 -5.98
CA ALA A 52 -1.64 -3.51 -5.14
C ALA A 52 -1.33 -2.13 -4.53
N LEU A 53 -0.07 -1.90 -4.12
CA LEU A 53 0.39 -0.59 -3.63
C LEU A 53 0.46 0.47 -4.74
N ALA A 54 0.83 0.08 -5.96
CA ALA A 54 0.79 0.98 -7.11
C ALA A 54 -0.66 1.36 -7.49
N ASP A 55 -1.57 0.39 -7.48
CA ASP A 55 -3.01 0.59 -7.70
C ASP A 55 -3.60 1.54 -6.63
N TYR A 56 -3.17 1.39 -5.36
CA TYR A 56 -3.50 2.33 -4.29
C TYR A 56 -3.08 3.77 -4.62
N ARG A 57 -1.82 4.00 -5.03
CA ARG A 57 -1.33 5.36 -5.35
C ARG A 57 -2.07 5.98 -6.55
N LEU A 58 -2.40 5.18 -7.56
CA LEU A 58 -3.20 5.63 -8.70
C LEU A 58 -4.60 6.05 -8.27
N GLN A 59 -5.23 5.25 -7.42
CA GLN A 59 -6.54 5.54 -6.87
C GLN A 59 -6.50 6.78 -5.96
N GLU A 60 -5.46 6.94 -5.15
CA GLU A 60 -5.27 8.11 -4.29
C GLU A 60 -5.19 9.39 -5.14
N ALA A 61 -4.36 9.38 -6.20
CA ALA A 61 -4.27 10.49 -7.13
C ALA A 61 -5.62 10.79 -7.82
N HIS A 62 -6.40 9.75 -8.14
CA HIS A 62 -7.74 9.93 -8.69
C HIS A 62 -8.69 10.62 -7.70
N VAL A 63 -8.70 10.18 -6.43
CA VAL A 63 -9.50 10.81 -5.37
C VAL A 63 -9.08 12.25 -5.14
N MET A 64 -7.78 12.53 -5.08
CA MET A 64 -7.28 13.90 -4.88
C MET A 64 -7.72 14.84 -6.01
N ARG A 65 -7.73 14.37 -7.27
CA ARG A 65 -8.27 15.16 -8.40
C ARG A 65 -9.78 15.44 -8.27
N LEU A 66 -10.56 14.48 -7.79
CA LEU A 66 -11.99 14.70 -7.50
C LEU A 66 -12.16 15.70 -6.35
N MET A 67 -11.32 15.58 -5.32
CA MET A 67 -11.31 16.50 -4.19
C MET A 67 -10.93 17.92 -4.58
N ASP A 68 -10.04 18.12 -5.54
CA ASP A 68 -9.73 19.44 -6.08
C ASP A 68 -10.94 20.09 -6.76
N ARG A 69 -11.77 19.30 -7.44
CA ARG A 69 -13.04 19.80 -8.00
C ARG A 69 -14.00 20.24 -6.90
N VAL A 70 -14.10 19.46 -5.83
CA VAL A 70 -14.87 19.83 -4.63
C VAL A 70 -14.30 21.07 -3.94
N ARG A 71 -12.97 21.23 -3.91
CA ARG A 71 -12.29 22.41 -3.33
C ARG A 71 -12.67 23.69 -4.06
N VAL A 72 -12.63 23.68 -5.39
CA VAL A 72 -12.88 24.87 -6.23
C VAL A 72 -14.37 25.09 -6.52
N GLY A 73 -15.21 24.07 -6.32
CA GLY A 73 -16.65 24.15 -6.54
C GLY A 73 -17.07 24.00 -8.00
N LEU A 74 -16.27 23.30 -8.80
CA LEU A 74 -16.55 22.93 -10.20
C LEU A 74 -17.19 21.54 -10.21
N ASP A 75 -18.52 21.45 -10.30
CA ASP A 75 -19.28 20.18 -10.38
C ASP A 75 -18.77 19.10 -9.41
N GLY A 76 -18.56 19.51 -8.15
CA GLY A 76 -18.02 18.63 -7.11
C GLY A 76 -19.02 17.55 -6.70
N ASP A 77 -18.88 16.36 -7.26
CA ASP A 77 -19.66 15.18 -6.85
C ASP A 77 -19.12 14.59 -5.55
N THR A 78 -19.70 15.02 -4.43
CA THR A 78 -19.37 14.52 -3.09
C THR A 78 -19.70 13.03 -2.92
N VAL A 79 -20.64 12.50 -3.70
CA VAL A 79 -20.99 11.07 -3.70
C VAL A 79 -19.88 10.27 -4.36
N ALA A 80 -19.34 10.76 -5.50
CA ALA A 80 -18.18 10.16 -6.14
C ALA A 80 -16.96 10.17 -5.19
N VAL A 81 -16.67 11.29 -4.54
CA VAL A 81 -15.60 11.37 -3.52
C VAL A 81 -15.81 10.32 -2.43
N GLN A 82 -17.03 10.23 -1.89
CA GLN A 82 -17.34 9.27 -0.84
C GLN A 82 -17.12 7.83 -1.30
N ALA A 83 -17.60 7.46 -2.48
CA ALA A 83 -17.41 6.14 -3.06
C ALA A 83 -15.93 5.81 -3.25
N GLN A 84 -15.17 6.68 -3.91
CA GLN A 84 -13.75 6.44 -4.19
C GLN A 84 -12.91 6.43 -2.90
N SER A 85 -13.28 7.21 -1.88
CA SER A 85 -12.63 7.18 -0.56
C SER A 85 -12.90 5.88 0.21
N MET A 86 -14.05 5.23 0.01
CA MET A 86 -14.31 3.90 0.56
C MET A 86 -13.45 2.85 -0.13
N THR A 87 -13.26 2.94 -1.44
CA THR A 87 -12.33 2.07 -2.17
C THR A 87 -10.91 2.18 -1.62
N LEU A 88 -10.42 3.39 -1.34
CA LEU A 88 -9.10 3.59 -0.69
C LEU A 88 -9.02 2.88 0.67
N ARG A 89 -10.05 3.04 1.50
CA ARG A 89 -10.14 2.36 2.78
C ARG A 89 -10.12 0.83 2.61
N GLU A 90 -10.92 0.31 1.69
CA GLU A 90 -11.02 -1.13 1.46
C GLU A 90 -9.69 -1.71 1.00
N MET A 91 -8.98 -1.05 0.08
CA MET A 91 -7.66 -1.49 -0.36
C MET A 91 -6.63 -1.52 0.77
N ALA A 92 -6.60 -0.51 1.65
CA ALA A 92 -5.67 -0.50 2.78
C ALA A 92 -5.98 -1.60 3.80
N VAL A 93 -7.26 -1.79 4.12
CA VAL A 93 -7.70 -2.84 5.05
C VAL A 93 -7.50 -4.24 4.46
N SER A 94 -7.79 -4.45 3.17
CA SER A 94 -7.56 -5.72 2.50
C SER A 94 -6.07 -6.04 2.44
N PHE A 95 -5.25 -5.06 2.08
CA PHE A 95 -3.80 -5.21 2.05
C PHE A 95 -3.24 -5.60 3.42
N SER A 96 -3.66 -4.91 4.49
CA SER A 96 -3.24 -5.22 5.86
C SER A 96 -3.57 -6.67 6.25
N ARG A 97 -4.80 -7.10 5.99
CA ARG A 97 -5.26 -8.48 6.24
C ARG A 97 -4.53 -9.52 5.41
N ASP A 98 -4.26 -9.23 4.14
CA ASP A 98 -3.56 -10.14 3.25
C ASP A 98 -2.09 -10.31 3.67
N VAL A 99 -1.45 -9.23 4.13
CA VAL A 99 -0.09 -9.29 4.70
C VAL A 99 -0.06 -10.09 6.00
N ASP A 100 -1.05 -9.94 6.87
CA ASP A 100 -1.16 -10.75 8.09
C ASP A 100 -1.39 -12.24 7.78
N ARG A 101 -2.19 -12.53 6.76
CA ARG A 101 -2.36 -13.91 6.27
C ARG A 101 -1.04 -14.50 5.79
N LEU A 102 -0.28 -13.76 4.97
CA LEU A 102 1.04 -14.21 4.51
C LEU A 102 2.03 -14.45 5.65
N ARG A 103 1.98 -13.59 6.68
CA ARG A 103 2.79 -13.76 7.90
C ARG A 103 2.51 -15.12 8.55
N ASN A 104 1.23 -15.49 8.68
CA ASN A 104 0.81 -16.76 9.27
C ASN A 104 1.20 -17.97 8.42
N GLU A 105 1.36 -17.78 7.11
CA GLU A 105 1.86 -18.79 6.17
C GLU A 105 3.41 -18.90 6.19
N GLY A 106 4.09 -18.11 7.02
CA GLY A 106 5.55 -18.12 7.18
C GLY A 106 6.31 -17.45 6.02
N VAL A 107 5.63 -16.61 5.24
CA VAL A 107 6.22 -15.81 4.16
C VAL A 107 6.87 -14.56 4.76
N ARG A 108 8.00 -14.13 4.20
CA ARG A 108 8.68 -12.91 4.65
C ARG A 108 7.85 -11.70 4.22
N VAL A 109 7.51 -10.87 5.20
CA VAL A 109 6.61 -9.72 5.03
C VAL A 109 7.13 -8.52 5.81
N PRO A 110 6.68 -7.29 5.50
CA PRO A 110 7.02 -6.10 6.26
C PRO A 110 6.66 -6.23 7.75
N SER A 111 7.27 -5.38 8.58
CA SER A 111 6.93 -5.34 10.01
C SER A 111 5.46 -4.98 10.21
N HIS A 112 4.82 -5.54 11.24
CA HIS A 112 3.43 -5.23 11.56
C HIS A 112 3.23 -3.73 11.82
N GLU A 113 4.24 -3.08 12.41
CA GLU A 113 4.20 -1.64 12.64
C GLU A 113 4.12 -0.84 11.33
N MET A 114 4.91 -1.21 10.30
CA MET A 114 4.90 -0.51 9.02
C MET A 114 3.55 -0.63 8.32
N VAL A 115 2.96 -1.84 8.31
CA VAL A 115 1.63 -2.10 7.73
C VAL A 115 0.54 -1.34 8.48
N ASN A 116 0.58 -1.35 9.82
CA ASN A 116 -0.39 -0.64 10.65
C ASN A 116 -0.30 0.89 10.50
N ARG A 117 0.92 1.44 10.35
CA ARG A 117 1.09 2.88 10.08
C ARG A 117 0.48 3.26 8.75
N PHE A 118 0.74 2.49 7.69
CA PHE A 118 0.11 2.70 6.38
C PHE A 118 -1.43 2.69 6.49
N GLU A 119 -2.00 1.64 7.09
CA GLU A 119 -3.45 1.52 7.27
C GLU A 119 -4.03 2.73 8.04
N LYS A 120 -3.41 3.11 9.15
CA LYS A 120 -3.86 4.25 9.96
C LYS A 120 -3.83 5.58 9.20
N GLU A 121 -2.76 5.85 8.46
CA GLU A 121 -2.67 7.08 7.65
C GLU A 121 -3.73 7.10 6.56
N VAL A 122 -3.98 5.98 5.88
CA VAL A 122 -5.04 5.88 4.87
C VAL A 122 -6.41 6.16 5.48
N LEU A 123 -6.71 5.53 6.63
CA LEU A 123 -7.98 5.71 7.32
C LEU A 123 -8.16 7.16 7.81
N GLY A 124 -7.10 7.77 8.35
CA GLY A 124 -7.06 9.17 8.75
C GLY A 124 -7.31 10.12 7.57
N LYS A 125 -6.65 9.86 6.44
CA LYS A 125 -6.84 10.60 5.19
C LYS A 125 -8.28 10.48 4.69
N VAL A 126 -8.82 9.27 4.57
CA VAL A 126 -10.21 9.03 4.14
C VAL A 126 -11.22 9.75 5.04
N ALA A 127 -11.05 9.68 6.36
CA ALA A 127 -11.93 10.38 7.30
C ALA A 127 -11.88 11.91 7.10
N SER A 128 -10.69 12.45 6.90
CA SER A 128 -10.46 13.89 6.68
C SER A 128 -11.03 14.35 5.34
N LEU A 129 -10.84 13.58 4.27
CA LEU A 129 -11.40 13.85 2.94
C LEU A 129 -12.93 13.97 2.97
N ARG A 130 -13.60 13.03 3.63
CA ARG A 130 -15.07 13.03 3.73
C ARG A 130 -15.60 14.21 4.52
N ARG A 131 -14.97 14.52 5.65
CA ARG A 131 -15.32 15.69 6.48
C ARG A 131 -15.11 16.98 5.71
N TYR A 132 -13.98 17.11 5.01
CA TYR A 132 -13.68 18.27 4.19
C TYR A 132 -14.70 18.44 3.06
N ALA A 133 -15.00 17.39 2.30
CA ALA A 133 -15.93 17.47 1.18
C ALA A 133 -17.33 17.95 1.62
N HIS A 134 -17.81 17.42 2.75
CA HIS A 134 -19.08 17.84 3.32
C HIS A 134 -19.06 19.31 3.76
N ARG A 135 -18.09 19.70 4.60
CA ARG A 135 -17.96 21.08 5.10
C ARG A 135 -17.77 22.08 3.95
N ARG A 136 -17.00 21.72 2.92
CA ARG A 136 -16.77 22.58 1.76
C ARG A 136 -18.04 22.80 0.95
N THR A 137 -18.89 21.78 0.83
CA THR A 137 -20.19 21.89 0.15
C THR A 137 -21.13 22.83 0.91
N GLU A 138 -21.21 22.69 2.24
CA GLU A 138 -21.97 23.62 3.09
C GLU A 138 -21.44 25.05 2.98
N TRP A 139 -20.12 25.21 2.96
CA TRP A 139 -19.48 26.50 2.76
C TRP A 139 -19.87 27.14 1.43
N PHE A 140 -19.93 26.36 0.33
CA PHE A 140 -20.40 26.87 -0.96
C PHE A 140 -21.86 27.33 -0.93
N GLU A 141 -22.73 26.63 -0.21
CA GLU A 141 -24.13 27.06 -0.06
C GLU A 141 -24.25 28.37 0.74
N LYS A 142 -23.48 28.53 1.81
CA LYS A 142 -23.38 29.80 2.55
C LYS A 142 -22.80 30.92 1.67
N CYS A 143 -21.77 30.63 0.88
CA CYS A 143 -21.18 31.57 -0.07
C CYS A 143 -22.20 32.04 -1.12
N LYS A 144 -22.99 31.13 -1.70
CA LYS A 144 -24.07 31.50 -2.65
C LYS A 144 -25.14 32.36 -2.00
N SER A 145 -25.52 32.06 -0.76
CA SER A 145 -26.48 32.87 0.01
C SER A 145 -25.96 34.29 0.23
N LEU A 146 -24.69 34.42 0.62
CA LEU A 146 -24.02 35.71 0.79
C LEU A 146 -23.87 36.48 -0.53
N GLU A 147 -23.47 35.81 -1.62
CA GLU A 147 -23.39 36.41 -2.96
C GLU A 147 -24.73 37.01 -3.41
N ARG A 148 -25.86 36.35 -3.10
CA ARG A 148 -27.20 36.89 -3.38
C ARG A 148 -27.51 38.12 -2.52
N GLY A 149 -27.22 38.07 -1.22
CA GLY A 149 -27.46 39.21 -0.32
C GLY A 149 -26.60 40.44 -0.65
N VAL A 150 -25.39 40.21 -1.18
CA VAL A 150 -24.46 41.27 -1.61
C VAL A 150 -24.82 41.84 -2.98
N ALA A 151 -25.57 41.10 -3.81
CA ALA A 151 -25.98 41.57 -5.14
C ALA A 151 -26.87 42.82 -5.08
N ASP A 152 -27.63 42.97 -4.00
CA ASP A 152 -28.57 44.08 -3.77
C ASP A 152 -27.89 45.38 -3.27
N LEU A 153 -26.57 45.35 -3.04
CA LEU A 153 -25.81 46.55 -2.63
C LEU A 153 -25.74 47.57 -3.78
N GLN A 154 -26.04 48.83 -3.45
CA GLN A 154 -25.99 49.95 -4.40
C GLN A 154 -24.56 50.39 -4.72
N ASN A 155 -23.61 50.20 -3.80
CA ASN A 155 -22.21 50.56 -4.02
C ASN A 155 -21.49 49.49 -4.87
N LEU A 156 -21.20 49.84 -6.12
CA LEU A 156 -20.57 48.97 -7.11
C LEU A 156 -19.16 48.53 -6.71
N GLU A 157 -18.36 49.42 -6.11
CA GLU A 157 -16.97 49.15 -5.74
C GLU A 157 -16.89 48.15 -4.60
N VAL A 158 -17.69 48.37 -3.54
CA VAL A 158 -17.81 47.45 -2.40
C VAL A 158 -18.29 46.07 -2.86
N ARG A 159 -19.31 46.04 -3.72
CA ARG A 159 -19.85 44.80 -4.29
C ARG A 159 -18.80 44.02 -5.09
N ASN A 160 -18.04 44.71 -5.94
CA ASN A 160 -16.99 44.08 -6.75
C ASN A 160 -15.83 43.58 -5.89
N SER A 161 -15.42 44.33 -4.87
CA SER A 161 -14.37 43.91 -3.92
C SER A 161 -14.77 42.66 -3.14
N ILE A 162 -16.00 42.59 -2.65
CA ILE A 162 -16.54 41.41 -1.96
C ILE A 162 -16.58 40.22 -2.91
N ARG A 163 -17.07 40.41 -4.14
CA ARG A 163 -17.13 39.35 -5.15
C ARG A 163 -15.74 38.80 -5.48
N ASN A 164 -14.74 39.66 -5.65
CA ASN A 164 -13.35 39.24 -5.88
C ASN A 164 -12.79 38.47 -4.68
N SER A 165 -13.07 38.93 -3.46
CA SER A 165 -12.64 38.27 -2.23
C SER A 165 -13.28 36.87 -2.08
N LEU A 166 -14.58 36.75 -2.37
CA LEU A 166 -15.27 35.46 -2.40
C LEU A 166 -14.73 34.55 -3.50
N GLN A 167 -14.46 35.06 -4.70
CA GLN A 167 -13.82 34.28 -5.77
C GLN A 167 -12.44 33.76 -5.37
N ASN A 168 -11.64 34.58 -4.70
CA ASN A 168 -10.35 34.15 -4.15
C ASN A 168 -10.53 33.07 -3.06
N ALA A 169 -11.52 33.20 -2.18
CA ALA A 169 -11.81 32.18 -1.16
C ALA A 169 -12.32 30.87 -1.79
N ARG A 170 -13.09 30.95 -2.88
CA ARG A 170 -13.55 29.78 -3.65
C ARG A 170 -12.39 28.99 -4.25
N SER A 171 -11.27 29.65 -4.59
CA SER A 171 -10.05 28.96 -5.04
C SER A 171 -9.36 28.12 -3.94
N GLY A 172 -9.82 28.23 -2.68
CA GLY A 172 -9.21 27.56 -1.53
C GLY A 172 -8.03 28.32 -0.93
N SER A 173 -7.82 29.58 -1.35
CA SER A 173 -6.82 30.48 -0.76
C SER A 173 -7.35 31.10 0.54
N ILE A 174 -6.45 31.36 1.50
CA ILE A 174 -6.79 32.17 2.67
C ILE A 174 -6.92 33.62 2.19
N VAL A 175 -8.06 34.26 2.49
CA VAL A 175 -8.36 35.62 2.05
C VAL A 175 -8.42 36.52 3.26
N TYR A 176 -7.58 37.55 3.28
CA TYR A 176 -7.66 38.63 4.24
C TYR A 176 -8.53 39.73 3.64
N VAL A 177 -9.58 40.15 4.35
CA VAL A 177 -10.48 41.20 3.85
C VAL A 177 -9.74 42.53 3.83
N VAL A 178 -9.64 43.15 2.65
CA VAL A 178 -8.78 44.33 2.45
C VAL A 178 -9.53 45.65 2.65
N HIS A 179 -10.88 45.71 2.53
CA HIS A 179 -11.60 47.00 2.46
C HIS A 179 -12.90 47.10 3.27
N ASP A 180 -13.11 48.32 3.77
CA ASP A 180 -14.26 49.01 4.38
C ASP A 180 -15.54 48.19 4.68
N MET A 181 -15.35 47.15 5.51
CA MET A 181 -16.39 46.33 6.11
C MET A 181 -17.43 47.17 6.89
N GLU A 182 -17.05 48.35 7.37
CA GLU A 182 -17.87 49.24 8.19
C GLU A 182 -19.11 49.76 7.44
N SER A 183 -19.04 49.85 6.10
CA SER A 183 -20.14 50.27 5.24
C SER A 183 -21.24 49.22 5.05
N LEU A 184 -21.00 47.97 5.46
CA LEU A 184 -21.96 46.87 5.33
C LEU A 184 -22.89 46.77 6.54
N PRO A 185 -24.13 46.28 6.37
CA PRO A 185 -24.97 45.89 7.49
C PRO A 185 -24.26 44.88 8.39
N ASP A 186 -24.43 45.01 9.72
CA ASP A 186 -23.75 44.15 10.69
C ASP A 186 -24.00 42.66 10.44
N SER A 187 -25.21 42.30 10.01
CA SER A 187 -25.58 40.92 9.65
C SER A 187 -24.77 40.36 8.47
N THR A 188 -24.49 41.19 7.45
CA THR A 188 -23.67 40.81 6.29
C THR A 188 -22.19 40.73 6.67
N ARG A 189 -21.72 41.67 7.50
CA ARG A 189 -20.35 41.70 8.01
C ARG A 189 -20.03 40.46 8.84
N GLU A 190 -20.89 40.13 9.80
CA GLU A 190 -20.74 38.94 10.65
C GLU A 190 -20.79 37.64 9.85
N SER A 191 -21.74 37.53 8.93
CA SER A 191 -21.85 36.37 8.03
C SER A 191 -20.60 36.19 7.17
N MET A 192 -20.02 37.31 6.70
CA MET A 192 -18.81 37.29 5.87
C MET A 192 -17.56 36.94 6.69
N ALA A 193 -17.40 37.50 7.89
CA ALA A 193 -16.31 37.15 8.80
C ALA A 193 -16.32 35.64 9.11
N LYS A 194 -17.49 35.11 9.52
CA LYS A 194 -17.65 33.68 9.79
C LYS A 194 -17.33 32.81 8.57
N LEU A 195 -17.72 33.24 7.36
CA LEU A 195 -17.43 32.51 6.13
C LEU A 195 -15.93 32.46 5.83
N TYR A 196 -15.18 33.53 6.12
CA TYR A 196 -13.73 33.55 5.93
C TYR A 196 -12.99 32.73 6.98
N ASP A 197 -13.42 32.78 8.24
CA ASP A 197 -12.87 31.91 9.29
C ASP A 197 -13.08 30.43 8.95
N GLU A 198 -14.29 30.06 8.50
CA GLU A 198 -14.57 28.70 8.03
C GLU A 198 -13.71 28.32 6.81
N ASN A 199 -13.40 29.26 5.92
CA ASN A 199 -12.52 29.01 4.77
C ASN A 199 -11.06 28.80 5.19
N GLU A 200 -10.58 29.53 6.18
CA GLU A 200 -9.23 29.32 6.74
C GLU A 200 -9.11 27.93 7.36
N GLU A 201 -10.08 27.52 8.17
CA GLU A 201 -10.11 26.16 8.73
C GLU A 201 -10.13 25.09 7.63
N LEU A 202 -10.90 25.31 6.55
CA LEU A 202 -10.92 24.41 5.40
C LEU A 202 -9.56 24.39 4.71
N ALA A 203 -8.92 25.52 4.49
CA ALA A 203 -7.59 25.59 3.87
C ALA A 203 -6.52 24.84 4.68
N LEU A 204 -6.58 24.94 6.02
CA LEU A 204 -5.72 24.17 6.92
C LEU A 204 -6.04 22.67 6.88
N ALA A 205 -7.33 22.31 6.89
CA ALA A 205 -7.77 20.92 6.76
C ALA A 205 -7.30 20.30 5.44
N TRP A 206 -7.37 21.02 4.32
CA TRP A 206 -6.83 20.57 3.03
C TRP A 206 -5.37 20.15 3.15
N ARG A 207 -4.52 21.03 3.69
CA ARG A 207 -3.08 20.77 3.88
C ARG A 207 -2.80 19.56 4.76
N SER A 208 -3.67 19.26 5.72
CA SER A 208 -3.47 18.14 6.64
C SER A 208 -3.57 16.76 5.98
N PHE A 209 -4.42 16.60 4.96
CA PHE A 209 -4.60 15.32 4.26
C PHE A 209 -3.94 15.29 2.88
N ASP A 210 -3.60 16.45 2.32
CA ASP A 210 -2.71 16.60 1.16
C ASP A 210 -1.24 16.33 1.54
N ASN A 211 -1.01 15.73 2.72
CA ASN A 211 0.29 15.20 3.09
C ASN A 211 0.54 13.87 2.37
N ASP A 212 1.76 13.70 1.86
CA ASP A 212 2.18 12.49 1.14
C ASP A 212 2.56 11.34 2.10
N MET A 213 2.10 11.36 3.36
CA MET A 213 2.51 10.37 4.35
C MET A 213 2.02 8.96 4.01
N ALA A 214 0.76 8.81 3.61
CA ALA A 214 0.22 7.53 3.17
C ALA A 214 0.95 7.02 1.91
N ALA A 215 1.26 7.91 0.98
CA ALA A 215 2.04 7.61 -0.22
C ALA A 215 3.48 7.19 0.12
N ALA A 216 4.14 7.85 1.07
CA ALA A 216 5.48 7.50 1.53
C ALA A 216 5.51 6.10 2.16
N TYR A 217 4.57 5.80 3.07
CA TYR A 217 4.47 4.45 3.64
C TYR A 217 4.14 3.38 2.59
N SER A 218 3.31 3.71 1.59
CA SER A 218 3.05 2.80 0.47
C SER A 218 4.31 2.50 -0.35
N GLU A 219 5.20 3.48 -0.48
CA GLU A 219 6.46 3.33 -1.20
C GLU A 219 7.46 2.48 -0.44
N ASP A 220 7.59 2.69 0.87
CA ASP A 220 8.45 1.87 1.74
C ASP A 220 8.01 0.41 1.73
N LEU A 221 6.70 0.15 1.80
CA LEU A 221 6.13 -1.19 1.67
C LEU A 221 6.42 -1.79 0.29
N ALA A 222 6.29 -1.01 -0.78
CA ALA A 222 6.56 -1.48 -2.13
C ALA A 222 8.04 -1.83 -2.34
N ARG A 223 8.95 -1.00 -1.81
CA ARG A 223 10.40 -1.26 -1.83
C ARG A 223 10.73 -2.57 -1.11
N PHE A 224 10.15 -2.80 0.06
CA PHE A 224 10.33 -4.07 0.77
C PHE A 224 9.97 -5.28 -0.11
N PHE A 225 8.78 -5.26 -0.74
CA PHE A 225 8.35 -6.38 -1.60
C PHE A 225 9.19 -6.51 -2.87
N GLN A 226 9.69 -5.41 -3.42
CA GLN A 226 10.61 -5.43 -4.55
C GLN A 226 11.96 -6.05 -4.17
N GLU A 227 12.55 -5.65 -3.05
CA GLU A 227 13.79 -6.22 -2.53
C GLU A 227 13.64 -7.73 -2.28
N GLU A 228 12.56 -8.15 -1.63
CA GLU A 228 12.32 -9.57 -1.37
C GLU A 228 12.08 -10.37 -2.66
N SER A 229 11.42 -9.76 -3.66
CA SER A 229 11.23 -10.37 -4.98
C SER A 229 12.57 -10.59 -5.70
N LEU A 230 13.48 -9.61 -5.63
CA LEU A 230 14.83 -9.72 -6.20
C LEU A 230 15.68 -10.77 -5.47
N ASP A 231 15.62 -10.78 -4.14
CA ASP A 231 16.30 -11.79 -3.31
C ASP A 231 15.82 -13.19 -3.67
N GLU A 232 14.52 -13.41 -3.83
CA GLU A 232 13.98 -14.70 -4.25
C GLU A 232 14.33 -15.09 -5.68
N MET A 233 14.31 -14.15 -6.62
CA MET A 233 14.79 -14.40 -7.98
C MET A 233 16.25 -14.83 -7.97
N SER A 234 17.08 -14.16 -7.17
CA SER A 234 18.49 -14.49 -7.01
C SER A 234 18.66 -15.90 -6.42
N LEU A 235 17.87 -16.26 -5.41
CA LEU A 235 17.91 -17.58 -4.77
C LEU A 235 17.46 -18.67 -5.74
N LYS A 236 16.35 -18.45 -6.45
CA LYS A 236 15.85 -19.37 -7.48
C LYS A 236 16.85 -19.60 -8.61
N SER A 237 17.62 -18.58 -8.99
CA SER A 237 18.68 -18.74 -10.00
C SER A 237 19.83 -19.66 -9.54
N ARG A 238 20.10 -19.73 -8.22
CA ARG A 238 21.18 -20.54 -7.63
C ARG A 238 20.75 -22.00 -7.35
N ILE A 239 19.46 -22.26 -7.17
CA ILE A 239 18.93 -23.60 -6.89
C ILE A 239 19.31 -24.62 -7.98
N PRO A 240 19.14 -24.36 -9.29
CA PRO A 240 19.55 -25.30 -10.34
C PRO A 240 21.03 -25.66 -10.26
N MET A 241 21.92 -24.69 -10.02
CA MET A 241 23.36 -24.95 -9.87
C MET A 241 23.64 -25.89 -8.69
N ALA A 242 23.00 -25.66 -7.54
CA ALA A 242 23.12 -26.53 -6.38
C ALA A 242 22.56 -27.94 -6.66
N PHE A 243 21.45 -28.03 -7.40
CA PHE A 243 20.83 -29.28 -7.81
C PHE A 243 21.74 -30.09 -8.75
N TYR A 244 22.33 -29.44 -9.76
CA TYR A 244 23.32 -30.06 -10.65
C TYR A 244 24.57 -30.53 -9.90
N PHE A 245 25.08 -29.73 -8.97
CA PHE A 245 26.22 -30.12 -8.15
C PHE A 245 25.91 -31.35 -7.29
N LEU A 246 24.79 -31.34 -6.55
CA LEU A 246 24.40 -32.46 -5.68
C LEU A 246 24.11 -33.75 -6.48
N SER A 247 23.47 -33.63 -7.64
CA SER A 247 23.23 -34.79 -8.52
C SER A 247 24.53 -35.34 -9.10
N LEU A 248 25.50 -34.50 -9.44
CA LEU A 248 26.83 -34.92 -9.90
C LEU A 248 27.60 -35.63 -8.79
N VAL A 249 27.57 -35.11 -7.56
CA VAL A 249 28.16 -35.77 -6.38
C VAL A 249 27.48 -37.12 -6.10
N LEU A 250 26.14 -37.20 -6.20
CA LEU A 250 25.40 -38.44 -6.06
C LEU A 250 25.84 -39.49 -7.11
N LEU A 251 26.01 -39.06 -8.36
CA LEU A 251 26.39 -39.92 -9.47
C LEU A 251 27.84 -40.42 -9.29
N LEU A 252 28.76 -39.56 -8.88
CA LEU A 252 30.13 -39.97 -8.53
C LEU A 252 30.16 -40.94 -7.35
N SER A 253 29.41 -40.66 -6.27
CA SER A 253 29.34 -41.57 -5.11
C SER A 253 28.76 -42.93 -5.48
N THR A 254 27.73 -42.99 -6.32
CA THR A 254 27.16 -44.27 -6.80
C THR A 254 28.12 -45.00 -7.74
N PHE A 255 28.84 -44.29 -8.61
CA PHE A 255 29.85 -44.88 -9.49
C PHE A 255 31.04 -45.48 -8.71
N PHE A 256 31.55 -44.74 -7.71
CA PHE A 256 32.57 -45.25 -6.79
C PHE A 256 32.08 -46.50 -6.04
N PHE A 257 30.83 -46.51 -5.56
CA PHE A 257 30.25 -47.66 -4.89
C PHE A 257 30.19 -48.90 -5.81
N ALA A 258 29.74 -48.72 -7.06
CA ALA A 258 29.66 -49.81 -8.04
C ALA A 258 31.03 -50.41 -8.41
N LEU A 259 32.08 -49.58 -8.44
CA LEU A 259 33.46 -50.03 -8.69
C LEU A 259 34.09 -50.68 -7.46
N TYR A 260 33.88 -50.12 -6.26
CA TYR A 260 34.46 -50.64 -5.03
C TYR A 260 33.80 -51.94 -4.55
N SER A 261 32.50 -52.15 -4.83
CA SER A 261 31.81 -53.40 -4.47
C SER A 261 32.15 -54.59 -5.38
N ARG A 262 32.95 -54.39 -6.44
CA ARG A 262 33.43 -55.43 -7.36
C ARG A 262 34.83 -55.96 -7.01
N ARG A 263 35.53 -55.32 -6.07
CA ARG A 263 36.73 -55.86 -5.41
C ARG A 263 36.33 -56.57 -4.13
#